data_AF-A0A3M1YAV9-F1
#
_entry.id   AF-A0A3M1YAV9-F1
#
_cell.length_a   1.000
_cell.length_b   1.000
_cell.length_c   1.000
_cell.angle_alpha   90.00
_cell.angle_beta   90.00
_cell.angle_gamma   90.00
#
_symmetry.space_group_name_H-M   'P 1'
#
loop_
_entity.id
_entity.type
_entity.pdbx_description
1 polymer ?
#
loop_
_entity_poly.entity_id
_entity_poly.type
_entity_poly.pdbx_seq_one_letter_code
_entity_poly.pdbx_strand_id
1 'polypeptide(L)'
;VENQTIGTLKGVEPSFSQVNPIDTFVYKGNYTFAPRNGVQQGILGSVVAERLAADMSSENQPISISYIPQDANERTAQSAIKTAFIFPSGYFSIQKEYDEKYLITDFDFAQRLFGLDETQGISAYEIRLNDIDRAGRFADEWQDRLGPDTYLVQTWYEQHQTLYRVMRNEKYISYLILVLMLAIAAINIVGSLYMIVLEKHRDIAVLKSIGGTSQLIRQIFQQTGLLVGVLGGLIGVSIALVTGLAQKYFGIIKLQGGDSFRVKAFPIELEVTDFLLVFGTVLLLSFLASIYPSRRASRVQVVEGLRN
;
A
#
# COMPACT_ATOMS: atom_id res chain seq x y z
N VAL A 1 -36.99 -8.69 -19.29
CA VAL A 1 -35.66 -8.46 -19.89
C VAL A 1 -35.02 -7.34 -19.10
N GLU A 2 -34.54 -7.57 -17.88
CA GLU A 2 -34.27 -6.40 -17.02
C GLU A 2 -32.90 -6.33 -16.36
N ASN A 3 -32.12 -7.40 -16.33
CA ASN A 3 -30.80 -7.35 -15.70
C ASN A 3 -29.72 -7.81 -16.69
N GLN A 4 -29.03 -6.85 -17.30
CA GLN A 4 -27.89 -7.09 -18.18
C GLN A 4 -26.68 -6.28 -17.69
N THR A 5 -25.50 -6.86 -17.79
CA THR A 5 -24.25 -6.16 -17.47
C THR A 5 -23.16 -6.60 -18.42
N ILE A 6 -22.24 -5.68 -18.71
CA ILE A 6 -21.05 -5.97 -19.52
C ILE A 6 -19.94 -6.34 -18.53
N GLY A 7 -19.31 -7.48 -18.77
CA GLY A 7 -18.21 -7.98 -17.96
C GLY A 7 -17.19 -8.73 -18.80
N THR A 8 -16.11 -9.14 -18.15
CA THR A 8 -15.06 -9.98 -18.70
C THR A 8 -15.23 -11.39 -18.15
N LEU A 9 -15.48 -12.34 -19.06
CA LEU A 9 -15.44 -13.76 -18.73
C LEU A 9 -13.99 -14.24 -18.76
N LYS A 10 -13.53 -14.82 -17.67
CA LYS A 10 -12.19 -15.40 -17.54
C LYS A 10 -12.29 -16.91 -17.31
N GLY A 11 -11.80 -17.68 -18.27
CA GLY A 11 -11.58 -19.12 -18.11
C GLY A 11 -10.28 -19.35 -17.35
N VAL A 12 -10.30 -20.20 -16.32
CA VAL A 12 -9.13 -20.50 -15.51
C VAL A 12 -8.94 -21.99 -15.33
N GLU A 13 -7.68 -22.42 -15.24
CA GLU A 13 -7.34 -23.79 -14.88
C GLU A 13 -7.56 -24.04 -13.38
N PRO A 14 -7.71 -25.32 -12.95
CA PRO A 14 -7.78 -25.67 -11.53
C PRO A 14 -6.57 -25.20 -10.70
N SER A 15 -5.40 -25.01 -11.34
CA SER A 15 -4.17 -24.50 -10.76
C SER A 15 -4.23 -23.01 -10.39
N PHE A 16 -5.23 -22.27 -10.90
CA PHE A 16 -5.32 -20.82 -10.77
C PHE A 16 -5.37 -20.32 -9.32
N SER A 17 -6.02 -21.04 -8.40
CA SER A 17 -6.08 -20.68 -6.98
C SER A 17 -4.69 -20.62 -6.31
N GLN A 18 -3.73 -21.42 -6.82
CA GLN A 18 -2.35 -21.42 -6.34
C GLN A 18 -1.57 -20.19 -6.80
N VAL A 19 -1.99 -19.54 -7.88
CA VAL A 19 -1.36 -18.34 -8.46
C VAL A 19 -2.10 -17.06 -8.06
N ASN A 20 -3.43 -17.13 -7.90
CA ASN A 20 -4.28 -16.04 -7.43
C ASN A 20 -5.26 -16.58 -6.37
N PRO A 21 -5.17 -16.18 -5.09
CA PRO A 21 -5.87 -16.84 -3.99
C PRO A 21 -7.33 -16.36 -3.89
N ILE A 22 -8.04 -16.36 -5.02
CA ILE A 22 -9.40 -15.87 -5.17
C ILE A 22 -10.42 -16.70 -4.39
N ASP A 23 -10.10 -17.97 -4.15
CA ASP A 23 -10.85 -18.91 -3.31
C ASP A 23 -11.04 -18.35 -1.89
N THR A 24 -10.02 -17.65 -1.36
CA THR A 24 -10.11 -17.02 -0.05
C THR A 24 -11.07 -15.81 -0.02
N PHE A 25 -11.33 -15.17 -1.17
CA PHE A 25 -12.18 -13.99 -1.29
C PHE A 25 -13.64 -14.32 -1.65
N VAL A 26 -13.97 -15.60 -1.85
CA VAL A 26 -15.36 -16.05 -1.97
C VAL A 26 -16.03 -15.93 -0.60
N TYR A 27 -17.00 -15.02 -0.48
CA TYR A 27 -17.70 -14.76 0.79
C TYR A 27 -19.04 -15.48 0.88
N LYS A 28 -19.61 -15.90 -0.26
CA LYS A 28 -20.88 -16.63 -0.34
C LYS A 28 -20.76 -17.74 -1.40
N GLY A 29 -21.19 -18.94 -1.04
CA GLY A 29 -21.13 -20.12 -1.93
C GLY A 29 -19.77 -20.83 -1.90
N ASN A 30 -19.50 -21.61 -2.95
CA ASN A 30 -18.34 -22.49 -3.05
C ASN A 30 -17.48 -22.10 -4.26
N TYR A 31 -16.15 -22.17 -4.08
CA TYR A 31 -15.22 -22.09 -5.20
C TYR A 31 -15.24 -23.41 -5.98
N THR A 32 -16.11 -23.50 -6.98
CA THR A 32 -16.18 -24.67 -7.87
C THR A 32 -16.57 -24.25 -9.29
N PHE A 33 -15.95 -24.92 -10.25
CA PHE A 33 -16.28 -24.85 -11.67
C PHE A 33 -16.81 -26.19 -12.20
N ALA A 34 -17.12 -27.15 -11.34
CA ALA A 34 -17.69 -28.41 -11.79
C ALA A 34 -19.10 -28.18 -12.38
N PRO A 35 -19.47 -28.82 -13.50
CA PRO A 35 -20.82 -28.69 -14.05
C PRO A 35 -21.88 -29.20 -13.06
N ARG A 36 -22.99 -28.46 -12.92
CA ARG A 36 -24.19 -28.88 -12.18
C ARG A 36 -25.29 -29.17 -13.19
N ASN A 37 -25.82 -30.40 -13.18
CA ASN A 37 -26.85 -30.85 -14.13
C ASN A 37 -26.46 -30.65 -15.61
N GLY A 38 -25.18 -30.82 -15.94
CA GLY A 38 -24.65 -30.63 -17.30
C GLY A 38 -24.43 -29.18 -17.71
N VAL A 39 -24.75 -28.21 -16.86
CA VAL A 39 -24.50 -26.78 -17.09
C VAL A 39 -23.28 -26.34 -16.29
N GLN A 40 -22.39 -25.59 -16.95
CA GLN A 40 -21.15 -25.10 -16.36
C GLN A 40 -21.42 -24.21 -15.14
N GLN A 41 -20.53 -24.27 -14.14
CA GLN A 41 -20.56 -23.36 -13.01
C GLN A 41 -19.45 -22.29 -13.10
N GLY A 42 -19.69 -21.15 -12.47
CA GLY A 42 -18.76 -20.04 -12.39
C GLY A 42 -18.99 -19.20 -11.16
N ILE A 43 -17.94 -18.51 -10.73
CA ILE A 43 -18.00 -17.53 -9.65
C ILE A 43 -18.12 -16.12 -10.23
N LEU A 44 -18.87 -15.25 -9.56
CA LEU A 44 -19.09 -13.89 -10.00
C LEU A 44 -18.55 -12.88 -9.00
N GLY A 45 -18.10 -11.73 -9.49
CA GLY A 45 -17.88 -10.57 -8.63
C GLY A 45 -19.19 -10.13 -7.98
N SER A 46 -19.11 -9.66 -6.73
CA SER A 46 -20.28 -9.26 -5.92
C SER A 46 -21.20 -8.27 -6.66
N VAL A 47 -20.63 -7.27 -7.33
CA VAL A 47 -21.37 -6.25 -8.08
C VAL A 47 -21.98 -6.82 -9.36
N VAL A 48 -21.27 -7.71 -10.06
CA VAL A 48 -21.83 -8.42 -11.24
C VAL A 48 -23.02 -9.27 -10.82
N ALA A 49 -22.90 -10.02 -9.72
CA ALA A 49 -23.97 -10.85 -9.20
C ALA A 49 -25.20 -10.02 -8.81
N GLU A 50 -25.00 -8.88 -8.15
CA GLU A 50 -26.07 -7.95 -7.77
C GLU A 50 -26.78 -7.36 -9.01
N ARG A 51 -26.02 -6.86 -9.99
CA ARG A 51 -26.57 -6.28 -11.23
C ARG A 51 -27.35 -7.30 -12.05
N LEU A 52 -26.92 -8.56 -12.05
CA LEU A 52 -27.60 -9.65 -12.74
C LEU A 52 -28.77 -10.22 -11.93
N ALA A 53 -28.98 -9.78 -10.68
CA ALA A 53 -29.81 -10.44 -9.68
C ALA A 53 -29.58 -11.97 -9.66
N ALA A 54 -28.31 -12.37 -9.75
CA ALA A 54 -27.94 -13.78 -9.74
C ALA A 54 -28.31 -14.39 -8.40
N ASP A 55 -29.20 -15.38 -8.41
CA ASP A 55 -29.56 -16.13 -7.21
C ASP A 55 -28.92 -17.51 -7.26
N MET A 56 -27.96 -17.73 -6.36
CA MET A 56 -27.25 -19.00 -6.21
C MET A 56 -28.16 -20.13 -5.69
N SER A 57 -29.27 -19.78 -5.02
CA SER A 57 -30.24 -20.76 -4.50
C SER A 57 -31.25 -21.21 -5.54
N SER A 58 -31.39 -20.47 -6.64
CA SER A 58 -32.30 -20.79 -7.72
C SER A 58 -31.73 -21.91 -8.58
N GLU A 59 -32.36 -23.10 -8.53
CA GLU A 59 -31.91 -24.26 -9.31
C GLU A 59 -32.19 -24.12 -10.82
N ASN A 60 -33.05 -23.18 -11.21
CA ASN A 60 -33.60 -23.07 -12.57
C ASN A 60 -33.32 -21.73 -13.26
N GLN A 61 -32.45 -20.88 -12.70
CA GLN A 61 -32.10 -19.59 -13.32
C GLN A 61 -30.61 -19.53 -13.67
N PRO A 62 -30.20 -20.12 -14.81
CA PRO A 62 -28.85 -19.92 -15.31
C PRO A 62 -28.67 -18.50 -15.86
N ILE A 63 -27.45 -17.99 -15.72
CA ILE A 63 -27.03 -16.73 -16.33
C ILE A 63 -26.67 -17.01 -17.79
N SER A 64 -27.29 -16.29 -18.71
CA SER A 64 -26.93 -16.32 -20.13
C SER A 64 -25.78 -15.37 -20.40
N ILE A 65 -24.69 -15.89 -20.96
CA ILE A 65 -23.53 -15.12 -21.41
C ILE A 65 -23.59 -15.07 -22.93
N SER A 66 -23.63 -13.84 -23.47
CA SER A 66 -23.61 -13.61 -24.91
C SER A 66 -22.28 -12.98 -25.29
N TYR A 67 -21.58 -13.62 -26.22
CA TYR A 67 -20.30 -13.16 -26.75
C TYR A 67 -20.42 -12.86 -28.25
N ILE A 68 -19.85 -11.74 -28.67
CA ILE A 68 -19.73 -11.36 -30.07
C ILE A 68 -18.23 -11.44 -30.43
N PRO A 69 -17.82 -12.35 -31.34
CA PRO A 69 -16.45 -12.42 -31.82
C PRO A 69 -15.96 -11.08 -32.39
N GLN A 70 -14.72 -10.70 -32.08
CA GLN A 70 -14.15 -9.41 -32.53
C GLN A 70 -14.00 -9.35 -34.06
N ASP A 71 -13.85 -10.49 -34.73
CA ASP A 71 -13.74 -10.58 -36.19
C ASP A 71 -15.09 -10.60 -36.91
N ALA A 72 -16.21 -10.46 -36.19
CA ALA A 72 -17.53 -10.44 -36.78
C ALA A 72 -17.82 -9.10 -37.47
N ASN A 73 -17.91 -9.09 -38.80
CA ASN A 73 -18.38 -7.94 -39.57
C ASN A 73 -19.77 -7.45 -39.08
N GLU A 74 -20.04 -6.13 -39.16
CA GLU A 74 -21.32 -5.52 -38.73
C GLU A 74 -22.57 -6.20 -39.36
N ARG A 75 -22.42 -6.76 -40.56
CA ARG A 75 -23.48 -7.48 -41.29
C ARG A 75 -23.76 -8.90 -40.77
N THR A 76 -22.83 -9.49 -40.03
CA THR A 76 -22.89 -10.87 -39.51
C THR A 76 -22.94 -10.89 -37.98
N ALA A 77 -22.77 -9.73 -37.32
CA ALA A 77 -22.72 -9.59 -35.87
C ALA A 77 -23.93 -10.21 -35.15
N GLN A 78 -25.14 -10.11 -35.72
CA GLN A 78 -26.35 -10.71 -35.13
C GLN A 78 -26.37 -12.24 -35.22
N SER A 79 -25.77 -12.82 -36.27
CA SER A 79 -25.70 -14.27 -36.49
C SER A 79 -24.48 -14.92 -35.83
N ALA A 80 -23.51 -14.12 -35.40
CA ALA A 80 -22.27 -14.55 -34.77
C ALA A 80 -22.34 -14.55 -33.23
N ILE A 81 -23.48 -14.16 -32.63
CA ILE A 81 -23.66 -14.19 -31.18
C ILE A 81 -23.61 -15.64 -30.71
N LYS A 82 -22.57 -15.97 -29.93
CA LYS A 82 -22.49 -17.25 -29.22
C LYS A 82 -23.05 -17.04 -27.82
N THR A 83 -24.04 -17.85 -27.47
CA THR A 83 -24.66 -17.81 -26.14
C THR A 83 -24.38 -19.10 -25.39
N ALA A 84 -23.97 -18.99 -24.14
CA ALA A 84 -23.87 -20.13 -23.23
C ALA A 84 -24.47 -19.79 -21.86
N PHE A 85 -24.74 -20.83 -21.09
CA PHE A 85 -25.40 -20.74 -19.79
C PHE A 85 -24.42 -21.14 -18.70
N ILE A 86 -24.38 -20.36 -17.62
CA ILE A 86 -23.58 -20.65 -16.43
C ILE A 86 -24.46 -20.54 -15.18
N PHE A 87 -24.29 -21.46 -14.23
CA PHE A 87 -24.83 -21.31 -12.89
C PHE A 87 -23.83 -20.64 -11.95
N PRO A 88 -24.27 -19.64 -11.15
CA PRO A 88 -23.45 -19.11 -10.06
C PRO A 88 -23.14 -20.21 -9.03
N SER A 89 -21.87 -20.48 -8.76
CA SER A 89 -21.43 -21.36 -7.66
C SER A 89 -20.98 -20.59 -6.42
N GLY A 90 -20.56 -19.33 -6.58
CA GLY A 90 -20.17 -18.46 -5.50
C GLY A 90 -19.96 -17.01 -5.93
N TYR A 91 -19.90 -16.13 -4.93
CA TYR A 91 -19.63 -14.70 -5.10
C TYR A 91 -18.34 -14.32 -4.37
N PHE A 92 -17.44 -13.64 -5.09
CA PHE A 92 -16.23 -13.09 -4.53
C PHE A 92 -16.33 -11.57 -4.36
N SER A 93 -15.57 -11.05 -3.41
CA SER A 93 -15.46 -9.62 -3.15
C SER A 93 -14.00 -9.29 -2.82
N ILE A 94 -13.31 -8.64 -3.74
CA ILE A 94 -11.88 -8.29 -3.63
C ILE A 94 -11.76 -6.75 -3.58
N GLN A 95 -12.17 -6.10 -4.67
CA GLN A 95 -12.16 -4.67 -4.84
C GLN A 95 -13.16 -4.32 -5.94
N LYS A 96 -13.80 -3.15 -5.83
CA LYS A 96 -14.86 -2.71 -6.74
C LYS A 96 -14.53 -2.89 -8.23
N GLU A 97 -13.30 -2.57 -8.64
CA GLU A 97 -12.86 -2.67 -10.05
C GLU A 97 -12.83 -4.13 -10.57
N TYR A 98 -12.57 -5.10 -9.70
CA TYR A 98 -12.64 -6.52 -10.03
C TYR A 98 -14.07 -7.05 -9.91
N ASP A 99 -14.76 -6.65 -8.84
CA ASP A 99 -16.09 -7.14 -8.49
C ASP A 99 -17.16 -6.73 -9.49
N GLU A 100 -16.96 -5.62 -10.22
CA GLU A 100 -17.88 -5.15 -11.26
C GLU A 100 -17.57 -5.70 -12.66
N LYS A 101 -16.38 -6.28 -12.85
CA LYS A 101 -15.89 -6.65 -14.17
C LYS A 101 -15.87 -8.16 -14.39
N TYR A 102 -15.45 -8.97 -13.42
CA TYR A 102 -15.08 -10.36 -13.69
C TYR A 102 -16.16 -11.39 -13.37
N LEU A 103 -16.32 -12.34 -14.31
CA LEU A 103 -16.95 -13.65 -14.12
C LEU A 103 -15.89 -14.70 -14.40
N ILE A 104 -15.68 -15.64 -13.47
CA ILE A 104 -14.63 -16.66 -13.59
C ILE A 104 -15.27 -18.04 -13.72
N THR A 105 -14.80 -18.82 -14.69
CA THR A 105 -15.30 -20.16 -14.98
C THR A 105 -14.17 -21.09 -15.43
N ASP A 106 -14.51 -22.34 -15.75
CA ASP A 106 -13.57 -23.33 -16.25
C ASP A 106 -12.97 -22.92 -17.60
N PHE A 107 -11.68 -23.21 -17.77
CA PHE A 107 -10.92 -22.88 -18.96
C PHE A 107 -11.52 -23.52 -20.23
N ASP A 108 -11.88 -24.80 -20.20
CA ASP A 108 -12.39 -25.54 -21.36
C ASP A 108 -13.74 -24.99 -21.81
N PHE A 109 -14.58 -24.58 -20.85
CA PHE A 109 -15.84 -23.93 -21.17
C PHE A 109 -15.63 -22.59 -21.86
N ALA A 110 -14.71 -21.77 -21.36
CA ALA A 110 -14.42 -20.46 -21.95
C ALA A 110 -13.87 -20.62 -23.38
N GLN A 111 -12.94 -21.56 -23.60
CA GLN A 111 -12.42 -21.86 -24.93
C GLN A 111 -13.52 -22.28 -25.92
N ARG A 112 -14.43 -23.17 -25.50
CA ARG A 112 -15.57 -23.58 -26.33
C ARG A 112 -16.52 -22.43 -26.65
N LEU A 113 -16.82 -21.58 -25.68
CA LEU A 113 -17.70 -20.43 -25.87
C LEU A 113 -17.09 -19.41 -26.86
N PHE A 114 -15.81 -19.11 -26.73
CA PHE A 114 -15.12 -18.22 -27.67
C PHE A 114 -14.86 -18.91 -29.02
N GLY A 115 -14.84 -20.24 -29.06
CA GLY A 115 -14.49 -21.04 -30.24
C GLY A 115 -13.03 -20.90 -30.59
N LEU A 116 -12.17 -20.94 -29.57
CA LEU A 116 -10.73 -20.92 -29.71
C LEU A 116 -10.24 -22.36 -29.83
N ASP A 117 -9.31 -22.62 -30.76
CA ASP A 117 -8.67 -23.92 -30.91
C ASP A 117 -7.74 -24.21 -29.72
N GLU A 118 -7.56 -25.50 -29.39
CA GLU A 118 -6.73 -25.96 -28.25
C GLU A 118 -5.31 -25.38 -28.27
N THR A 119 -4.78 -25.05 -29.45
CA THR A 119 -3.43 -24.50 -29.64
C THR A 119 -3.33 -22.97 -29.63
N GLN A 120 -4.45 -22.24 -29.73
CA GLN A 120 -4.48 -20.76 -29.81
C GLN A 120 -5.35 -20.09 -28.72
N GLY A 121 -5.94 -20.87 -27.83
CA GLY A 121 -6.91 -20.37 -26.85
C GLY A 121 -6.36 -19.80 -25.55
N ILE A 122 -5.04 -19.64 -25.40
CA ILE A 122 -4.44 -19.09 -24.17
C ILE A 122 -4.15 -17.61 -24.37
N SER A 123 -4.88 -16.76 -23.66
CA SER A 123 -4.70 -15.30 -23.71
C SER A 123 -3.50 -14.81 -22.88
N ALA A 124 -3.23 -15.44 -21.73
CA ALA A 124 -2.17 -15.02 -20.83
C ALA A 124 -1.74 -16.16 -19.90
N TYR A 125 -0.47 -16.14 -19.50
CA TYR A 125 0.06 -16.96 -18.41
C TYR A 125 0.27 -16.08 -17.18
N GLU A 126 -0.25 -16.52 -16.04
CA GLU A 126 -0.02 -15.86 -14.75
C GLU A 126 0.96 -16.69 -13.94
N ILE A 127 2.03 -16.04 -13.45
CA ILE A 127 3.09 -16.69 -12.69
C ILE A 127 3.21 -15.98 -11.34
N ARG A 128 3.07 -16.74 -10.25
CA ARG A 128 3.31 -16.25 -8.90
C ARG A 128 4.76 -16.50 -8.52
N LEU A 129 5.46 -15.43 -8.14
CA LEU A 129 6.79 -15.52 -7.53
C LEU A 129 6.65 -15.49 -6.00
N ASN A 130 7.52 -16.23 -5.31
CA ASN A 130 7.59 -16.18 -3.83
C ASN A 130 8.23 -14.89 -3.31
N ASP A 131 9.01 -14.21 -4.16
CA ASP A 131 9.77 -13.01 -3.83
C ASP A 131 9.40 -11.90 -4.82
N ILE A 132 8.70 -10.87 -4.32
CA ILE A 132 8.20 -9.77 -5.14
C ILE A 132 9.33 -8.88 -5.69
N ASP A 133 10.46 -8.79 -4.98
CA ASP A 133 11.60 -7.95 -5.37
C ASP A 133 12.35 -8.54 -6.58
N ARG A 134 12.10 -9.82 -6.88
CA ARG A 134 12.63 -10.48 -8.09
C ARG A 134 11.75 -10.29 -9.32
N ALA A 135 10.53 -9.78 -9.17
CA ALA A 135 9.57 -9.71 -10.27
C ALA A 135 10.10 -8.92 -11.47
N GLY A 136 10.76 -7.77 -11.25
CA GLY A 136 11.36 -6.98 -12.33
C GLY A 136 12.45 -7.75 -13.07
N ARG A 137 13.43 -8.29 -12.32
CA ARG A 137 14.53 -9.08 -12.92
C ARG A 137 14.04 -10.33 -13.65
N PHE A 138 13.02 -10.99 -13.11
CA PHE A 138 12.39 -12.15 -13.73
C PHE A 138 11.68 -11.76 -15.03
N ALA A 139 10.94 -10.64 -15.03
CA ALA A 139 10.26 -10.15 -16.22
C ALA A 139 11.27 -9.82 -17.34
N ASP A 140 12.34 -9.09 -17.02
CA ASP A 140 13.40 -8.74 -17.98
C ASP A 140 14.06 -10.01 -18.56
N GLU A 141 14.45 -10.96 -17.71
CA GLU A 141 15.10 -12.20 -18.14
C GLU A 141 14.20 -13.03 -19.06
N TRP A 142 12.91 -13.14 -18.75
CA TRP A 142 11.97 -13.90 -19.56
C TRP A 142 11.54 -13.16 -20.81
N GLN A 143 11.50 -11.83 -20.78
CA GLN A 143 11.25 -11.01 -21.96
C GLN A 143 12.34 -11.20 -23.01
N ASP A 144 13.60 -11.26 -22.58
CA ASP A 144 14.76 -11.53 -23.44
C ASP A 144 14.72 -12.95 -24.03
N ARG A 145 14.30 -13.95 -23.24
CA ARG A 145 14.23 -15.36 -23.66
C ARG A 145 13.07 -15.64 -24.61
N LEU A 146 11.91 -15.01 -24.40
CA LEU A 146 10.69 -15.23 -25.20
C LEU A 146 10.65 -14.35 -26.46
N GLY A 147 11.47 -13.31 -26.51
CA GLY A 147 11.53 -12.35 -27.60
C GLY A 147 10.46 -11.25 -27.48
N PRO A 148 10.83 -9.97 -27.66
CA PRO A 148 9.94 -8.82 -27.47
C PRO A 148 8.74 -8.78 -28.43
N ASP A 149 8.87 -9.43 -29.59
CA ASP A 149 7.85 -9.37 -30.65
C ASP A 149 6.79 -10.48 -30.54
N THR A 150 6.98 -11.48 -29.68
CA THR A 150 6.08 -12.64 -29.57
C THR A 150 5.25 -12.62 -28.29
N TYR A 151 5.88 -12.35 -27.15
CA TYR A 151 5.21 -12.31 -25.86
C TYR A 151 5.56 -11.03 -25.11
N LEU A 152 4.54 -10.41 -24.52
CA LEU A 152 4.70 -9.28 -23.63
C LEU A 152 4.71 -9.77 -22.19
N VAL A 153 5.88 -9.72 -21.55
CA VAL A 153 6.05 -10.05 -20.14
C VAL A 153 5.87 -8.78 -19.33
N GLN A 154 4.83 -8.76 -18.49
CA GLN A 154 4.55 -7.61 -17.62
C GLN A 154 4.46 -8.06 -16.17
N THR A 155 5.07 -7.26 -15.29
CA THR A 155 4.87 -7.38 -13.86
C THR A 155 3.51 -6.81 -13.44
N TRP A 156 3.03 -7.22 -12.27
CA TRP A 156 1.81 -6.63 -11.69
C TRP A 156 1.91 -5.10 -11.56
N TYR A 157 3.11 -4.59 -11.27
CA TYR A 157 3.38 -3.14 -11.18
C TYR A 157 3.19 -2.42 -12.52
N GLU A 158 3.61 -3.02 -13.63
CA GLU A 158 3.48 -2.42 -14.96
C GLU A 158 2.03 -2.43 -15.44
N GLN A 159 1.31 -3.53 -15.18
CA GLN A 159 -0.12 -3.63 -15.46
C GLN A 159 -0.94 -2.58 -14.69
N HIS A 160 -0.49 -2.19 -13.49
CA HIS A 160 -1.16 -1.23 -12.60
C HIS A 160 -0.36 0.05 -12.39
N GLN A 161 0.38 0.50 -13.41
CA GLN A 161 1.28 1.65 -13.32
C GLN A 161 0.62 2.93 -12.79
N THR A 162 -0.66 3.18 -13.08
CA THR A 162 -1.38 4.36 -12.59
C THR A 162 -1.56 4.32 -11.08
N LEU A 163 -2.02 3.18 -10.55
CA LEU A 163 -2.17 2.98 -9.11
C LEU A 163 -0.82 3.14 -8.40
N TYR A 164 0.23 2.51 -8.94
CA TYR A 164 1.56 2.61 -8.37
C TYR A 164 2.13 4.04 -8.43
N ARG A 165 1.95 4.76 -9.53
CA ARG A 165 2.37 6.17 -9.66
C ARG A 165 1.71 7.04 -8.59
N VAL A 166 0.42 6.83 -8.31
CA VAL A 166 -0.31 7.54 -7.25
C VAL A 166 0.30 7.23 -5.88
N MET A 167 0.47 5.95 -5.53
CA MET A 167 1.06 5.56 -4.24
C MET A 167 2.49 6.11 -4.05
N ARG A 168 3.31 6.10 -5.10
CA ARG A 168 4.66 6.65 -5.06
C ARG A 168 4.66 8.17 -4.87
N ASN A 169 3.78 8.89 -5.58
CA ASN A 169 3.65 10.34 -5.41
C ASN A 169 3.18 10.71 -4.00
N GLU A 170 2.25 9.96 -3.43
CA GLU A 170 1.79 10.14 -2.05
C GLU A 170 2.94 9.99 -1.04
N LYS A 171 3.83 9.01 -1.25
CA LYS A 171 5.03 8.83 -0.44
C LYS A 171 5.96 10.04 -0.51
N TYR A 172 6.14 10.65 -1.69
CA TYR A 172 6.97 11.86 -1.82
C TYR A 172 6.37 13.07 -1.11
N ILE A 173 5.04 13.26 -1.18
CA ILE A 173 4.36 14.36 -0.50
C ILE A 173 4.48 14.18 1.03
N SER A 174 4.23 12.98 1.54
CA SER A 174 4.40 12.65 2.96
C SER A 174 5.84 12.87 3.43
N TYR A 175 6.83 12.48 2.62
CA TYR A 175 8.24 12.71 2.90
C TYR A 175 8.60 14.20 2.96
N LEU A 176 8.08 15.01 2.02
CA LEU A 176 8.30 16.46 2.01
C LEU A 176 7.76 17.13 3.27
N ILE A 177 6.55 16.75 3.69
CA ILE A 177 5.92 17.26 4.92
C ILE A 177 6.78 16.88 6.15
N LEU A 178 7.27 15.64 6.21
CA LEU A 178 8.13 15.17 7.30
C LEU A 178 9.43 15.99 7.38
N VAL A 179 10.10 16.22 6.25
CA VAL A 179 11.33 17.05 6.21
C VAL A 179 11.04 18.47 6.68
N LEU A 180 9.92 19.06 6.27
CA LEU A 180 9.53 20.40 6.71
C LEU A 180 9.26 20.46 8.22
N MET A 181 8.57 19.46 8.77
CA MET A 181 8.34 19.35 10.22
C MET A 181 9.66 19.24 11.00
N LEU A 182 10.60 18.43 10.52
CA LEU A 182 11.93 18.31 11.12
C LEU A 182 12.71 19.62 11.08
N ALA A 183 12.62 20.37 9.97
CA ALA A 183 13.28 21.66 9.85
C ALA A 183 12.72 22.68 10.86
N ILE A 184 11.39 22.76 11.00
CA ILE A 184 10.72 23.62 11.98
C ILE A 184 11.13 23.23 13.40
N ALA A 185 11.14 21.93 13.70
CA ALA A 185 11.56 21.41 15.00
C ALA A 185 13.02 21.79 15.33
N ALA A 186 13.94 21.65 14.37
CA ALA A 186 15.34 22.02 14.56
C ALA A 186 15.51 23.52 14.87
N ILE A 187 14.82 24.40 14.15
CA ILE A 187 14.84 25.85 14.40
C ILE A 187 14.32 26.17 15.81
N ASN A 188 13.24 25.52 16.24
CA ASN A 188 12.67 25.71 17.57
C ASN A 188 13.64 25.27 18.67
N ILE A 189 14.35 24.15 18.50
CA ILE A 189 15.36 23.70 19.45
C ILE A 189 16.51 24.71 19.55
N VAL A 190 17.02 25.18 18.40
CA VAL A 190 18.08 26.21 18.38
C VAL A 190 17.62 27.48 19.08
N GLY A 191 16.40 27.96 18.79
CA GLY A 191 15.83 29.15 19.40
C GLY A 191 15.64 29.02 20.91
N SER A 192 15.09 27.89 21.36
CA SER A 192 14.90 27.60 22.79
C SER A 192 16.24 27.53 23.54
N LEU A 193 17.21 26.76 23.04
CA LEU A 193 18.54 26.67 23.67
C LEU A 193 19.26 28.02 23.66
N TYR A 194 19.12 28.79 22.59
CA TYR A 194 19.69 30.14 22.51
C TYR A 194 19.07 31.07 23.56
N MET A 195 17.74 31.00 23.76
CA MET A 195 17.05 31.78 24.78
C MET A 195 17.54 31.41 26.18
N ILE A 196 17.72 30.12 26.49
CA ILE A 196 18.28 29.67 27.77
C ILE A 196 19.69 30.26 28.00
N VAL A 197 20.53 30.33 26.95
CA VAL A 197 21.86 30.95 27.06
C VAL A 197 21.77 32.43 27.43
N LEU A 198 20.81 33.16 26.85
CA LEU A 198 20.60 34.58 27.15
C LEU A 198 20.05 34.79 28.58
N GLU A 199 19.07 34.00 29.00
CA GLU A 199 18.53 34.06 30.37
C GLU A 199 19.60 33.72 31.42
N LYS A 200 20.48 32.77 31.11
CA LYS A 200 21.56 32.32 31.99
C LYS A 200 22.88 33.07 31.79
N HIS A 201 22.86 34.22 31.12
CA HIS A 201 24.07 34.98 30.80
C HIS A 201 24.87 35.41 32.05
N ARG A 202 24.17 35.89 33.09
CA ARG A 202 24.78 36.25 34.38
C ARG A 202 25.33 35.04 35.12
N ASP A 203 24.58 33.94 35.15
CA ASP A 203 25.00 32.68 35.79
C ASP A 203 26.27 32.12 35.10
N ILE A 204 26.35 32.22 33.76
CA ILE A 204 27.55 31.84 32.99
C ILE A 204 28.75 32.72 33.37
N ALA A 205 28.54 34.03 33.51
CA ALA A 205 29.61 34.98 33.89
C ALA A 205 30.13 34.73 35.31
N VAL A 206 29.23 34.42 36.26
CA VAL A 206 29.60 34.00 37.62
C VAL A 206 30.36 32.68 37.59
N LEU A 207 29.92 31.70 36.81
CA LEU A 207 30.63 30.43 36.70
C LEU A 207 32.05 30.61 36.14
N LYS A 208 32.22 31.50 35.16
CA LYS A 208 33.55 31.86 34.64
C LYS A 208 34.41 32.60 35.66
N SER A 209 33.83 33.49 36.46
CA SER A 209 34.59 34.26 37.45
C SER A 209 35.13 33.40 38.58
N ILE A 210 34.45 32.29 38.92
CA ILE A 210 34.94 31.30 39.89
C ILE A 210 35.85 30.21 39.27
N GLY A 211 36.27 30.37 38.00
CA GLY A 211 37.24 29.48 37.34
C GLY A 211 36.67 28.49 36.32
N GLY A 212 35.38 28.58 35.98
CA GLY A 212 34.74 27.74 34.96
C GLY A 212 35.34 27.96 33.57
N THR A 213 35.79 26.89 32.93
CA THR A 213 36.35 26.96 31.57
C THR A 213 35.26 27.09 30.51
N SER A 214 35.58 27.72 29.37
CA SER A 214 34.68 27.78 28.21
C SER A 214 34.26 26.39 27.71
N GLN A 215 35.11 25.37 27.90
CA GLN A 215 34.82 23.99 27.55
C GLN A 215 33.75 23.38 28.46
N LEU A 216 33.81 23.64 29.77
CA LEU A 216 32.80 23.20 30.73
C LEU A 216 31.41 23.77 30.37
N ILE A 217 31.35 25.08 30.09
CA ILE A 217 30.09 25.73 29.68
C ILE A 217 29.55 25.13 28.40
N ARG A 218 30.42 24.88 27.41
CA ARG A 218 30.02 24.24 26.16
C ARG A 218 29.45 22.84 26.40
N GLN A 219 30.07 22.04 27.25
CA GLN A 219 29.61 20.68 27.59
C GLN A 219 28.24 20.71 28.28
N ILE A 220 28.01 21.64 29.21
CA ILE A 220 26.71 21.79 29.88
C ILE A 220 25.60 22.01 28.85
N PHE A 221 25.76 22.99 27.95
CA PHE A 221 24.73 23.28 26.95
C PHE A 221 24.57 22.18 25.89
N GLN A 222 25.63 21.45 25.55
CA GLN A 222 25.55 20.27 24.69
C GLN A 222 24.78 19.13 25.36
N GLN A 223 25.03 18.88 26.66
CA GLN A 223 24.29 17.89 27.45
C GLN A 223 22.83 18.28 27.61
N THR A 224 22.51 19.57 27.81
CA THR A 224 21.13 20.04 27.86
C THR A 224 20.41 19.78 26.53
N GLY A 225 21.04 20.08 25.39
CA GLY A 225 20.45 19.78 24.08
C GLY A 225 20.24 18.28 23.85
N LEU A 226 21.19 17.45 24.29
CA LEU A 226 21.07 15.99 24.21
C LEU A 226 19.96 15.46 25.13
N LEU A 227 19.82 16.01 26.34
CA LEU A 227 18.78 15.66 27.29
C LEU A 227 17.39 16.00 26.76
N VAL A 228 17.23 17.19 26.16
CA VAL A 228 15.99 17.58 25.46
C VAL A 228 15.69 16.60 24.31
N GLY A 229 16.70 16.23 23.52
CA GLY A 229 16.56 15.25 22.44
C GLY A 229 16.15 13.85 22.94
N VAL A 230 16.76 13.36 24.03
CA VAL A 230 16.42 12.06 24.63
C VAL A 230 14.99 12.06 25.18
N LEU A 231 14.62 13.06 25.97
CA LEU A 231 13.28 13.13 26.56
C LEU A 231 12.22 13.32 25.47
N GLY A 232 12.45 14.23 24.52
CA GLY A 232 11.53 14.44 23.40
C GLY A 232 11.40 13.19 22.53
N GLY A 233 12.51 12.51 22.25
CA GLY A 233 12.54 11.25 21.50
C GLY A 233 11.79 10.13 22.22
N LEU A 234 12.00 9.95 23.53
CA LEU A 234 11.31 8.93 24.32
C LEU A 234 9.80 9.19 24.37
N ILE A 235 9.39 10.45 24.58
CA ILE A 235 7.99 10.84 24.58
C ILE A 235 7.38 10.60 23.19
N GLY A 236 8.07 11.01 22.12
CA GLY A 236 7.62 10.82 20.74
C GLY A 236 7.46 9.34 20.37
N VAL A 237 8.46 8.51 20.67
CA VAL A 237 8.41 7.05 20.45
C VAL A 237 7.28 6.41 21.26
N SER A 238 7.09 6.83 22.51
CA SER A 238 6.00 6.32 23.36
C SER A 238 4.64 6.65 22.77
N ILE A 239 4.44 7.88 22.31
CA ILE A 239 3.20 8.30 21.66
C ILE A 239 2.99 7.50 20.37
N ALA A 240 4.01 7.38 19.52
CA ALA A 240 3.92 6.64 18.26
C ALA A 240 3.64 5.14 18.48
N LEU A 241 4.21 4.53 19.52
CA LEU A 241 3.94 3.14 19.88
C LEU A 241 2.49 2.98 20.37
N VAL A 242 2.01 3.88 21.24
CA VAL A 242 0.63 3.83 21.75
C VAL A 242 -0.39 4.02 20.63
N THR A 243 -0.19 5.02 19.76
CA THR A 243 -1.10 5.26 18.63
C THR A 243 -1.01 4.14 17.59
N GLY A 244 0.18 3.61 17.33
CA GLY A 244 0.39 2.45 16.46
C GLY A 244 -0.30 1.19 17.00
N LEU A 245 -0.13 0.86 18.27
CA LEU A 245 -0.83 -0.27 18.87
C LEU A 245 -2.35 -0.04 18.88
N ALA A 246 -2.81 1.17 19.17
CA ALA A 246 -4.22 1.50 19.13
C ALA A 246 -4.81 1.31 17.72
N GLN A 247 -4.10 1.73 16.66
CA GLN A 247 -4.51 1.49 15.29
C GLN A 247 -4.50 0.00 14.93
N LYS A 248 -3.50 -0.77 15.39
CA LYS A 248 -3.40 -2.21 15.12
C LYS A 248 -4.54 -3.01 15.77
N TYR A 249 -4.91 -2.68 17.02
CA TYR A 249 -5.94 -3.41 17.76
C TYR A 249 -7.35 -2.89 17.52
N PHE A 250 -7.55 -1.57 17.46
CA PHE A 250 -8.87 -0.96 17.34
C PHE A 250 -9.24 -0.58 15.90
N GLY A 251 -8.28 -0.56 14.97
CA GLY A 251 -8.55 -0.25 13.56
C GLY A 251 -9.21 1.11 13.38
N ILE A 252 -8.72 2.13 14.09
CA ILE A 252 -9.32 3.47 14.20
C ILE A 252 -9.49 4.10 12.81
N ILE A 253 -8.45 3.99 11.98
CA ILE A 253 -8.44 4.41 10.59
C ILE A 253 -8.87 3.22 9.74
N LYS A 254 -10.14 3.24 9.34
CA LYS A 254 -10.73 2.26 8.42
C LYS A 254 -10.39 2.62 6.98
N LEU A 255 -10.15 1.60 6.16
CA LEU A 255 -10.05 1.79 4.71
C LEU A 255 -11.42 2.23 4.18
N GLN A 256 -11.46 3.31 3.39
CA GLN A 256 -12.70 3.79 2.79
C GLN A 256 -13.14 2.81 1.70
N GLY A 257 -14.04 1.89 2.05
CA GLY A 257 -14.53 0.85 1.14
C GLY A 257 -15.79 0.08 1.59
N GLY A 258 -16.36 0.39 2.76
CA GLY A 258 -17.56 -0.29 3.28
C GLY A 258 -17.30 -1.72 3.79
N ASP A 259 -18.34 -2.36 4.33
CA ASP A 259 -18.32 -3.72 4.93
C ASP A 259 -17.84 -4.85 3.98
N SER A 260 -17.58 -4.52 2.71
CA SER A 260 -17.15 -5.44 1.65
C SER A 260 -15.66 -5.81 1.72
N PHE A 261 -14.84 -5.07 2.45
CA PHE A 261 -13.41 -5.38 2.63
C PHE A 261 -13.18 -6.18 3.93
N ARG A 262 -12.61 -7.39 3.80
CA ARG A 262 -12.20 -8.21 4.97
C ARG A 262 -11.06 -7.53 5.77
N VAL A 263 -10.27 -6.68 5.13
CA VAL A 263 -9.27 -5.80 5.79
C VAL A 263 -9.96 -4.48 6.17
N LYS A 264 -10.49 -4.43 7.39
CA LYS A 264 -11.33 -3.31 7.87
C LYS A 264 -10.53 -2.06 8.27
N ALA A 265 -9.22 -2.17 8.44
CA ALA A 265 -8.35 -1.10 8.90
C ALA A 265 -7.05 -1.08 8.10
N PHE A 266 -6.46 0.11 7.96
CA PHE A 266 -5.17 0.26 7.29
C PHE A 266 -4.11 -0.60 7.99
N PRO A 267 -3.54 -1.63 7.33
CA PRO A 267 -2.58 -2.52 7.96
C PRO A 267 -1.31 -1.74 8.25
N ILE A 268 -0.93 -1.67 9.52
CA ILE A 268 0.31 -1.05 9.96
C ILE A 268 1.22 -2.13 10.54
N GLU A 269 2.46 -2.14 10.06
CA GLU A 269 3.52 -2.96 10.63
C GLU A 269 4.45 -2.05 11.43
N LEU A 270 4.69 -2.42 12.68
CA LEU A 270 5.55 -1.67 13.58
C LEU A 270 6.93 -2.31 13.54
N GLU A 271 7.82 -1.77 12.72
CA GLU A 271 9.20 -2.23 12.66
C GLU A 271 10.07 -1.51 13.68
N VAL A 272 10.78 -2.27 14.52
CA VAL A 272 11.68 -1.72 15.54
C VAL A 272 12.79 -0.86 14.91
N THR A 273 13.24 -1.25 13.73
CA THR A 273 14.27 -0.52 12.96
C THR A 273 13.85 0.91 12.68
N ASP A 274 12.58 1.15 12.33
CA ASP A 274 12.07 2.50 12.06
C ASP A 274 12.09 3.37 13.30
N PHE A 275 11.68 2.83 14.46
CA PHE A 275 11.73 3.55 15.73
C PHE A 275 13.17 3.93 16.12
N LEU A 276 14.12 3.00 15.95
CA LEU A 276 15.54 3.26 16.23
C LEU A 276 16.13 4.31 15.29
N LEU A 277 15.80 4.25 14.00
CA LEU A 277 16.26 5.24 13.02
C LEU A 277 15.71 6.64 13.31
N VAL A 278 14.41 6.75 13.62
CA VAL A 278 13.78 8.03 13.97
C VAL A 278 14.37 8.58 15.28
N PHE A 279 14.48 7.75 16.31
CA PHE A 279 15.07 8.16 17.58
C PHE A 279 16.53 8.63 17.40
N GLY A 280 17.33 7.89 16.64
CA GLY A 280 18.70 8.28 16.29
C GLY A 280 18.77 9.59 15.53
N THR A 281 17.84 9.82 14.59
CA THR A 281 17.76 11.07 13.82
C THR A 281 17.40 12.26 14.71
N VAL A 282 16.46 12.10 15.65
CA VAL A 282 16.10 13.15 16.61
C VAL A 282 17.28 13.50 17.53
N LEU A 283 18.02 12.49 18.01
CA LEU A 283 19.21 12.72 18.83
C LEU A 283 20.30 13.46 18.05
N LEU A 284 20.55 13.04 16.81
CA LEU A 284 21.52 13.71 15.93
C LEU A 284 21.13 15.18 15.70
N LEU A 285 19.87 15.44 15.35
CA LEU A 285 19.38 16.79 15.10
C LEU A 285 19.45 17.66 16.36
N SER A 286 19.05 17.13 17.51
CA SER A 286 19.11 17.83 18.80
C SER A 286 20.55 18.16 19.19
N PHE A 287 21.47 17.22 18.98
CA PHE A 287 22.89 17.43 19.20
C PHE A 287 23.45 18.51 18.28
N LEU A 288 23.18 18.43 16.96
CA LEU A 288 23.63 19.43 15.98
C LEU A 288 23.08 20.82 16.28
N ALA A 289 21.80 20.91 16.64
CA ALA A 289 21.16 22.16 17.05
C ALA A 289 21.83 22.78 18.28
N SER A 290 22.27 21.96 19.25
CA SER A 290 22.94 22.43 20.47
C SER A 290 24.36 22.99 20.24
N ILE A 291 25.01 22.69 19.11
CA ILE A 291 26.37 23.14 18.82
C ILE A 291 26.43 24.66 18.70
N TYR A 292 25.45 25.29 18.07
CA TYR A 292 25.45 26.73 17.86
C TYR A 292 25.27 27.52 19.18
N PRO A 293 24.23 27.26 20.00
CA PRO A 293 24.06 27.91 21.30
C PRO A 293 25.20 27.63 22.28
N SER A 294 25.72 26.40 22.33
CA SER A 294 26.82 26.04 23.25
C SER A 294 28.12 26.78 22.92
N ARG A 295 28.44 26.97 21.63
CA ARG A 295 29.57 27.81 21.21
C ARG A 295 29.36 29.25 21.63
N ARG A 296 28.16 29.79 21.50
CA ARG A 296 27.83 31.16 21.89
C ARG A 296 27.93 31.36 23.41
N ALA A 297 27.39 30.44 24.20
CA ALA A 297 27.51 30.43 25.66
C ALA A 297 28.97 30.43 26.12
N SER A 298 29.81 29.62 25.47
CA SER A 298 31.24 29.54 25.80
C SER A 298 32.02 30.84 25.55
N ARG A 299 31.50 31.76 24.72
CA ARG A 299 32.15 33.03 24.37
C ARG A 299 31.68 34.24 25.18
N VAL A 300 30.74 34.05 26.11
CA VAL A 300 30.27 35.12 27.02
C VAL A 300 31.45 35.70 27.82
N GLN A 301 31.61 37.02 27.82
CA GLN A 301 32.64 37.71 28.59
C GLN A 301 32.17 38.00 30.02
N VAL A 302 33.08 37.84 30.99
CA VAL A 302 32.77 38.07 32.41
C VAL A 302 32.37 39.52 32.68
N VAL A 303 33.05 40.48 32.04
CA VAL A 303 32.83 41.92 32.24
C VAL A 303 31.45 42.35 31.74
N GLU A 304 31.02 41.84 30.58
CA GLU A 304 29.69 42.15 30.02
C GLU A 304 28.57 41.47 30.81
N GLY A 305 28.78 40.24 31.28
CA GLY A 305 27.76 39.48 32.00
C GLY A 305 27.53 39.91 33.46
N LEU A 306 28.44 40.70 34.06
CA LEU A 306 28.27 41.28 35.39
C LEU A 306 27.79 42.74 35.36
N ARG A 307 27.88 43.41 34.20
CA ARG A 307 27.48 44.82 34.04
C ARG A 307 25.99 44.98 33.69
N ASN A 308 25.36 43.94 33.15
CA ASN A 308 23.95 43.89 32.76
C ASN A 308 23.13 42.98 33.67
#